data_AF-A0A947C725-F1
#
_entry.id   AF-A0A947C725-F1
#
_cell.length_a   1.000
_cell.length_b   1.000
_cell.length_c   1.000
_cell.angle_alpha   90.00
_cell.angle_beta   90.00
_cell.angle_gamma   90.00
#
_symmetry.space_group_name_H-M   'P 1'
#
loop_
_entity.id
_entity.type
_entity.pdbx_description
1 polymer ?
#
loop_
_entity_poly.entity_id
_entity_poly.type
_entity_poly.pdbx_seq_one_letter_code
_entity_poly.pdbx_strand_id
1 'polypeptide(L)'
;VHTYPEWEGKTIDEALAYTLENIGGVRAALPDKPIAILEAGWATVAEEFGERANEENQARHYVDLEKWARATNTTVFFFEAFDEPWKGDPDAPLGAEKHWGLFNVDRTPKKLIQERPDATLESQ
;
A
#
# COMPACT_ATOMS: atom_id res chain seq x y z
N VAL A 1 -11.56 5.84 -2.39
CA VAL A 1 -11.40 5.07 -1.12
C VAL A 1 -9.94 5.07 -0.74
N HIS A 2 -9.64 5.29 0.53
CA HIS A 2 -8.29 5.16 1.07
C HIS A 2 -8.36 3.94 2.01
N THR A 3 -7.40 3.02 1.92
CA THR A 3 -7.44 1.76 2.67
C THR A 3 -6.05 1.37 3.13
N TYR A 4 -5.91 1.16 4.44
CA TYR A 4 -4.64 0.86 5.07
C TYR A 4 -4.84 -0.24 6.12
N PRO A 5 -4.89 -1.52 5.71
CA PRO A 5 -5.16 -2.62 6.63
C PRO A 5 -4.13 -2.69 7.78
N GLU A 6 -2.91 -2.21 7.54
CA GLU A 6 -1.86 -2.18 8.55
C GLU A 6 -2.20 -1.28 9.75
N TRP A 7 -2.74 -0.07 9.51
CA TRP A 7 -3.27 0.84 10.54
C TRP A 7 -4.41 0.22 11.34
N GLU A 8 -5.14 -0.72 10.72
CA GLU A 8 -6.33 -1.37 11.27
C GLU A 8 -5.99 -2.68 12.00
N GLY A 9 -4.70 -2.90 12.29
CA GLY A 9 -4.22 -4.07 13.02
C GLY A 9 -4.26 -5.37 12.22
N LYS A 10 -4.49 -5.32 10.90
CA LYS A 10 -4.59 -6.51 10.06
C LYS A 10 -3.22 -7.09 9.73
N THR A 11 -3.17 -8.40 9.63
CA THR A 11 -2.02 -9.13 9.09
C THR A 11 -2.02 -9.06 7.56
N ILE A 12 -0.90 -9.44 6.94
CA ILE A 12 -0.79 -9.47 5.49
C ILE A 12 -1.78 -10.46 4.84
N ASP A 13 -2.16 -11.53 5.55
CA ASP A 13 -3.16 -12.51 5.08
C ASP A 13 -4.59 -11.94 5.08
N GLU A 14 -4.87 -11.00 5.97
CA GLU A 14 -6.20 -10.36 6.11
C GLU A 14 -6.33 -9.10 5.24
N ALA A 15 -5.21 -8.52 4.81
CA ALA A 15 -5.12 -7.19 4.23
C ALA A 15 -6.03 -6.97 3.01
N LEU A 16 -6.02 -7.93 2.07
CA LEU A 16 -6.87 -7.85 0.88
C LEU A 16 -8.34 -8.00 1.27
N ALA A 17 -8.69 -8.99 2.08
CA ALA A 17 -10.07 -9.24 2.49
C ALA A 17 -10.69 -8.00 3.17
N TYR A 18 -9.95 -7.38 4.10
CA TYR A 18 -10.36 -6.15 4.76
C TYR A 18 -10.56 -4.99 3.77
N THR A 19 -9.65 -4.84 2.81
CA THR A 19 -9.79 -3.83 1.74
C THR A 19 -11.07 -4.05 0.93
N LEU A 20 -11.39 -5.30 0.58
CA LEU A 20 -12.59 -5.62 -0.20
C LEU A 20 -13.88 -5.41 0.59
N GLU A 21 -13.87 -5.68 1.89
CA GLU A 21 -14.98 -5.39 2.79
C GLU A 21 -15.29 -3.89 2.79
N ASN A 22 -14.27 -3.04 2.98
CA ASN A 22 -14.42 -1.59 2.96
C ASN A 22 -14.98 -1.08 1.62
N ILE A 23 -14.46 -1.59 0.50
CA ILE A 23 -14.96 -1.25 -0.84
C ILE A 23 -16.41 -1.71 -1.01
N GLY A 24 -16.77 -2.89 -0.50
CA GLY A 24 -18.14 -3.40 -0.48
C GLY A 24 -19.10 -2.47 0.26
N GLY A 25 -18.69 -1.97 1.43
CA GLY A 25 -19.45 -0.97 2.20
C GLY A 25 -19.68 0.33 1.42
N VAL A 26 -18.64 0.85 0.77
CA VAL A 26 -18.76 2.06 -0.06
C VAL A 26 -19.67 1.83 -1.28
N ARG A 27 -19.55 0.68 -1.94
CA ARG A 27 -20.46 0.30 -3.06
C ARG A 27 -21.90 0.22 -2.61
N ALA A 28 -22.18 -0.36 -1.44
CA ALA A 28 -23.53 -0.47 -0.92
C ALA A 28 -24.14 0.91 -0.62
N ALA A 29 -23.33 1.86 -0.11
CA ALA A 29 -23.78 3.22 0.14
C ALA A 29 -23.93 4.07 -1.14
N LEU A 30 -23.17 3.75 -2.20
CA LEU A 30 -23.08 4.52 -3.44
C LEU A 30 -23.14 3.59 -4.69
N PRO A 31 -24.27 2.90 -4.94
CA PRO A 31 -24.34 1.78 -5.89
C PRO A 31 -23.99 2.15 -7.35
N ASP A 32 -24.27 3.37 -7.77
CA ASP A 32 -24.08 3.81 -9.16
C ASP A 32 -22.83 4.66 -9.37
N LYS A 33 -21.99 4.83 -8.34
CA LYS A 33 -20.79 5.66 -8.42
C LYS A 33 -19.57 4.80 -8.77
N PRO A 34 -18.74 5.23 -9.73
CA PRO A 34 -17.45 4.59 -9.93
C PRO A 34 -16.58 4.74 -8.68
N ILE A 35 -15.79 3.72 -8.40
CA ILE A 35 -14.89 3.70 -7.24
C ILE A 35 -13.46 3.51 -7.73
N ALA A 36 -12.58 4.37 -7.23
CA ALA A 36 -11.14 4.20 -7.29
C ALA A 36 -10.59 4.11 -5.86
N ILE A 37 -9.51 3.34 -5.69
CA ILE A 37 -8.66 3.41 -4.52
C ILE A 37 -7.62 4.48 -4.80
N LEU A 38 -7.69 5.60 -4.07
CA LEU A 38 -6.78 6.73 -4.26
C LEU A 38 -5.54 6.62 -3.38
N GLU A 39 -5.61 5.82 -2.33
CA GLU A 39 -4.47 5.47 -1.49
C GLU A 39 -4.63 4.03 -0.97
N ALA A 40 -3.59 3.23 -1.17
CA ALA A 40 -3.38 1.95 -0.48
C ALA A 40 -1.88 1.68 -0.41
N GLY A 41 -1.40 1.13 0.69
CA GLY A 41 0.02 0.89 0.87
C GLY A 41 0.30 -0.05 2.02
N TRP A 42 1.58 -0.23 2.30
CA TRP A 42 2.07 -0.95 3.47
C TRP A 42 3.42 -0.34 3.87
N ALA A 43 3.59 0.02 5.13
CA ALA A 43 4.83 0.58 5.64
C ALA A 43 5.90 -0.52 5.77
N THR A 44 7.14 -0.21 5.43
CA THR A 44 8.24 -1.18 5.52
C THR A 44 8.96 -1.13 6.86
N VAL A 45 8.77 -0.05 7.62
CA VAL A 45 9.30 0.15 8.97
C VAL A 45 8.27 0.92 9.77
N ALA A 46 7.91 0.40 10.95
CA ALA A 46 7.01 1.06 11.88
C ALA A 46 7.15 0.44 13.28
N GLU A 47 7.51 1.25 14.28
CA GLU A 47 7.55 0.79 15.67
C GLU A 47 6.16 0.35 16.16
N GLU A 48 5.12 1.06 15.71
CA GLU A 48 3.72 0.83 16.07
C GLU A 48 3.11 -0.44 15.44
N PHE A 49 3.72 -1.00 14.39
CA PHE A 49 3.18 -2.18 13.71
C PHE A 49 3.92 -3.48 13.99
N GLY A 50 5.09 -3.39 14.65
CA GLY A 50 5.94 -4.53 14.94
C GLY A 50 6.38 -5.27 13.67
N GLU A 51 6.41 -6.60 13.72
CA GLU A 51 6.89 -7.44 12.61
C GLU A 51 6.03 -7.35 11.34
N ARG A 52 4.84 -6.72 11.40
CA ARG A 52 3.99 -6.54 10.22
C ARG A 52 4.61 -5.56 9.23
N ALA A 53 5.33 -4.54 9.71
CA ALA A 53 6.01 -3.58 8.86
C ALA A 53 7.33 -4.16 8.36
N ASN A 54 7.33 -4.62 7.11
CA ASN A 54 8.52 -5.14 6.43
C ASN A 54 8.32 -5.10 4.90
N GLU A 55 9.43 -5.20 4.17
CA GLU A 55 9.42 -5.11 2.70
C GLU A 55 8.75 -6.34 2.04
N GLU A 56 8.83 -7.53 2.63
CA GLU A 56 8.13 -8.73 2.14
C GLU A 56 6.60 -8.53 2.12
N ASN A 57 6.05 -7.98 3.19
CA ASN A 57 4.61 -7.70 3.31
C ASN A 57 4.19 -6.57 2.39
N GLN A 58 5.00 -5.52 2.23
CA GLN A 58 4.73 -4.47 1.24
C GLN A 58 4.66 -5.04 -0.18
N ALA A 59 5.64 -5.87 -0.56
CA ALA A 59 5.67 -6.50 -1.88
C ALA A 59 4.45 -7.40 -2.11
N ARG A 60 4.09 -8.22 -1.11
CA ARG A 60 2.90 -9.07 -1.18
C ARG A 60 1.61 -8.24 -1.27
N HIS A 61 1.46 -7.20 -0.45
CA HIS A 61 0.26 -6.36 -0.44
C HIS A 61 0.05 -5.70 -1.81
N TYR A 62 1.13 -5.17 -2.40
CA TYR A 62 1.10 -4.61 -3.75
C TYR A 62 0.64 -5.65 -4.78
N VAL A 63 1.25 -6.84 -4.79
CA VAL A 63 0.94 -7.88 -5.79
C VAL A 63 -0.50 -8.36 -5.67
N ASP A 64 -1.00 -8.56 -4.44
CA ASP A 64 -2.37 -9.01 -4.20
C ASP A 64 -3.39 -7.94 -4.62
N LEU A 65 -3.12 -6.66 -4.30
CA LEU A 65 -3.94 -5.54 -4.77
C LEU A 65 -3.91 -5.39 -6.30
N GLU A 66 -2.74 -5.46 -6.92
CA GLU A 66 -2.60 -5.34 -8.38
C GLU A 66 -3.38 -6.43 -9.11
N LYS A 67 -3.25 -7.69 -8.66
CA LYS A 67 -4.00 -8.82 -9.23
C LYS A 67 -5.50 -8.60 -9.15
N TRP A 68 -6.00 -8.20 -7.98
CA TRP A 68 -7.41 -7.91 -7.77
C TRP A 68 -7.88 -6.71 -8.61
N ALA A 69 -7.10 -5.63 -8.65
CA ALA A 69 -7.40 -4.42 -9.38
C ALA A 69 -7.53 -4.70 -10.88
N ARG A 70 -6.59 -5.47 -11.46
CA ARG A 70 -6.63 -5.92 -12.85
C ARG A 70 -7.85 -6.79 -13.14
N ALA A 71 -8.13 -7.77 -12.28
CA ALA A 71 -9.28 -8.67 -12.45
C ALA A 71 -10.64 -7.96 -12.40
N THR A 72 -10.71 -6.84 -11.68
CA THR A 72 -11.96 -6.08 -11.49
C THR A 72 -12.03 -4.78 -12.29
N ASN A 73 -11.00 -4.46 -13.07
CA ASN A 73 -10.82 -3.18 -13.74
C ASN A 73 -10.99 -1.98 -12.77
N THR A 74 -10.43 -2.11 -11.56
CA THR A 74 -10.47 -1.05 -10.54
C THR A 74 -9.18 -0.24 -10.58
N THR A 75 -9.29 1.09 -10.63
CA THR A 75 -8.13 1.97 -10.50
C THR A 75 -7.63 2.00 -9.05
N VAL A 76 -6.32 1.76 -8.88
CA VAL A 76 -5.63 1.80 -7.59
C VAL A 76 -4.37 2.64 -7.71
N PHE A 77 -4.23 3.61 -6.81
CA PHE A 77 -2.99 4.37 -6.61
C PHE A 77 -2.29 3.83 -5.36
N PHE A 78 -1.11 3.25 -5.56
CA PHE A 78 -0.31 2.72 -4.45
C PHE A 78 0.46 3.86 -3.79
N PHE A 79 0.35 3.94 -2.48
CA PHE A 79 0.93 4.96 -1.63
C PHE A 79 2.21 4.39 -0.99
N GLU A 80 3.39 4.90 -1.29
CA GLU A 80 3.71 6.02 -2.19
C GLU A 80 5.06 5.82 -2.89
N ALA A 81 5.48 6.81 -3.69
CA ALA A 81 6.72 6.66 -4.47
C ALA A 81 7.96 6.58 -3.58
N PHE A 82 8.14 7.53 -2.65
CA PHE A 82 9.36 7.65 -1.85
C PHE A 82 9.05 7.70 -0.36
N ASP A 83 10.00 7.24 0.45
CA ASP A 83 9.97 7.52 1.88
C ASP A 83 10.08 9.03 2.15
N GLU A 84 9.29 9.50 3.11
CA GLU A 84 9.13 10.92 3.43
C GLU A 84 9.47 11.19 4.91
N PRO A 85 10.76 11.37 5.27
CA PRO A 85 11.22 11.39 6.66
C PRO A 85 10.67 12.56 7.49
N TRP A 86 10.05 13.56 6.84
CA TRP A 86 9.43 14.71 7.50
C TRP A 86 8.00 14.47 7.99
N LYS A 87 7.34 13.36 7.60
CA LYS A 87 5.99 13.02 8.07
C LYS A 87 5.98 12.53 9.52
N GLY A 88 4.84 12.70 10.20
CA GLY A 88 4.64 12.27 11.58
C GLY A 88 5.45 13.05 12.61
N ASP A 89 5.72 12.40 13.74
CA ASP A 89 6.53 12.96 14.83
C ASP A 89 8.01 13.10 14.38
N PRO A 90 8.60 14.31 14.46
CA PRO A 90 10.03 14.51 14.17
C PRO A 90 10.96 13.68 15.06
N ASP A 91 10.53 13.33 16.28
CA ASP A 91 11.33 12.59 17.26
C ASP A 91 11.15 11.06 17.16
N ALA A 92 10.30 10.59 16.25
CA ALA A 92 10.04 9.16 16.00
C ALA A 92 10.62 8.70 14.64
N PRO A 93 11.93 8.41 14.53
CA PRO A 93 12.56 8.06 13.25
C PRO A 93 12.02 6.76 12.64
N LEU A 94 11.42 5.88 13.46
CA LEU A 94 10.83 4.61 13.04
C LEU A 94 9.29 4.67 12.96
N GLY A 95 8.68 5.86 12.97
CA GLY A 95 7.23 6.00 12.81
C GLY A 95 6.77 5.65 11.39
N ALA A 96 5.65 4.94 11.26
CA ALA A 96 5.19 4.36 10.00
C ALA A 96 5.10 5.37 8.85
N GLU A 97 4.58 6.58 9.12
CA GLU A 97 4.33 7.61 8.10
C GLU A 97 5.56 7.97 7.27
N LYS A 98 6.77 7.70 7.78
CA LYS A 98 8.03 8.00 7.09
C LYS A 98 8.45 6.92 6.08
N HIS A 99 7.83 5.73 6.10
CA HIS A 99 8.37 4.51 5.49
C HIS A 99 7.41 3.75 4.55
N TRP A 100 6.49 4.46 3.88
CA TRP A 100 5.52 3.89 2.92
C TRP A 100 6.05 3.78 1.48
N GLY A 101 7.22 4.35 1.20
CA GLY A 101 7.76 4.45 -0.15
C GLY A 101 8.05 3.10 -0.77
N LEU A 102 7.84 2.99 -2.09
CA LEU A 102 8.40 1.91 -2.92
C LEU A 102 9.90 2.09 -3.18
N PHE A 103 10.40 3.32 -2.98
CA PHE A 103 11.79 3.70 -3.03
C PHE A 103 12.18 4.36 -1.70
N ASN A 104 13.46 4.20 -1.34
CA ASN A 104 14.05 4.95 -0.22
C ASN A 104 14.15 6.45 -0.58
N VAL A 105 14.48 7.28 0.41
CA VAL A 105 14.65 8.74 0.25
C VAL A 105 15.65 9.10 -0.85
N ASP A 106 16.71 8.30 -1.01
CA ASP A 106 17.77 8.48 -2.02
C ASP A 106 17.41 7.94 -3.41
N ARG A 107 16.16 7.48 -3.59
CA ARG A 107 15.61 6.86 -4.80
C ARG A 107 16.16 5.47 -5.11
N THR A 108 16.89 4.84 -4.19
CA THR A 108 17.20 3.41 -4.33
C THR A 108 15.91 2.59 -4.19
N PRO A 109 15.70 1.56 -5.02
CA PRO A 109 14.48 0.76 -4.99
C PRO A 109 14.42 -0.09 -3.71
N LYS A 110 13.22 -0.25 -3.13
CA LYS A 110 12.95 -1.29 -2.14
C LYS A 110 12.64 -2.62 -2.81
N LYS A 111 12.50 -3.69 -2.01
CA LYS A 111 12.35 -5.09 -2.45
C LYS A 111 11.37 -5.27 -3.61
N LEU A 112 10.16 -4.73 -3.51
CA LEU A 112 9.14 -4.86 -4.57
C LEU A 112 9.69 -4.42 -5.94
N ILE A 113 10.37 -3.28 -5.99
CA ILE A 113 10.89 -2.71 -7.24
C ILE A 113 12.14 -3.47 -7.68
N GLN A 114 13.01 -3.87 -6.75
CA GLN A 114 14.18 -4.69 -7.05
C GLN A 114 13.79 -6.03 -7.70
N GLU A 115 12.70 -6.64 -7.24
CA GLU A 115 12.18 -7.91 -7.76
C GLU A 115 11.38 -7.75 -9.05
N ARG A 116 11.07 -6.52 -9.47
CA ARG A 116 10.30 -6.21 -10.69
C ARG A 116 10.98 -5.16 -11.59
N PRO A 117 12.14 -5.48 -12.19
CA PRO A 117 12.85 -4.56 -13.08
C PRO A 117 12.03 -4.14 -14.32
N ASP A 118 11.03 -4.94 -14.71
CA ASP A 118 10.26 -4.75 -15.95
C ASP A 118 8.99 -3.89 -15.80
N ALA A 119 8.66 -3.42 -14.60
CA ALA A 119 7.48 -2.56 -14.38
C ALA A 119 7.54 -1.19 -15.12
N THR A 120 8.70 -0.86 -15.69
CA THR A 120 8.96 0.37 -16.44
C THR A 120 8.71 0.29 -17.95
N LEU A 121 8.37 -0.88 -18.53
CA LEU A 121 8.36 -1.05 -19.99
C LEU A 121 7.07 -1.58 -20.64
N GLU A 122 6.02 -1.88 -19.88
CA GLU A 122 4.71 -2.17 -20.48
C GLU A 122 3.74 -0.99 -20.30
N SER A 123 4.07 0.13 -20.94
CA SER A 123 3.09 1.18 -21.23
C SER A 123 2.42 0.91 -22.59
N GLN A 124 1.18 0.45 -22.51
CA GLN A 124 0.11 0.47 -23.54
C GLN A 124 0.22 -0.47 -24.75
#